data_AF-A0A7W1NJM7-F1
#
_entry.id   AF-A0A7W1NJM7-F1
#
_cell.length_a   1.000
_cell.length_b   1.000
_cell.length_c   1.000
_cell.angle_alpha   90.00
_cell.angle_beta   90.00
_cell.angle_gamma   90.00
#
_symmetry.space_group_name_H-M   'P 1'
#
loop_
_entity.id
_entity.type
_entity.pdbx_description
1 polymer ?
#
loop_
_entity_poly.entity_id
_entity_poly.type
_entity_poly.pdbx_seq_one_letter_code
_entity_poly.pdbx_strand_id
1 'polypeptide(L)'
;YVWDSAEGKLIQSLKGHRGAVKSVAWSLDGRWLASGGGQEGGELFVWDVVRGELLHRLGGHTGIINAVAWGSSEETIISGDNDGSLNWWNMQSGAYIQVGEAHQGAVQSLRRSPDKTKLASCGNDGAIMVWDIQSGQHLQTLRSDRPYERLNITRIQGLTVTQKATLFALGAIED
;
A
#
# COMPACT_ATOMS: atom_id res chain seq x y z
N TYR A 1 -11.14 -0.54 15.97
CA TYR A 1 -12.50 -0.82 16.47
C TYR A 1 -13.36 -1.28 15.32
N VAL A 2 -14.28 -2.21 15.55
CA VAL A 2 -15.30 -2.61 14.59
C VAL A 2 -16.67 -2.24 15.15
N TRP A 3 -17.50 -1.63 14.31
CA TRP A 3 -18.80 -1.10 14.69
C TRP A 3 -19.89 -1.69 13.80
N ASP A 4 -21.06 -1.91 14.39
CA ASP A 4 -22.27 -2.14 13.62
C ASP A 4 -22.72 -0.81 13.00
N SER A 5 -22.86 -0.76 11.68
CA SER A 5 -23.22 0.47 10.97
C SER A 5 -24.70 0.86 11.08
N ALA A 6 -25.59 -0.10 11.33
CA ALA A 6 -27.02 0.13 11.46
C ALA A 6 -27.38 0.58 12.88
N GLU A 7 -26.78 -0.05 13.89
CA GLU A 7 -27.07 0.21 15.31
C GLU A 7 -26.09 1.18 15.96
N GLY A 8 -24.95 1.47 15.33
CA GLY A 8 -23.90 2.32 15.88
C GLY A 8 -23.20 1.72 17.12
N LYS A 9 -23.33 0.40 17.33
CA LYS A 9 -22.76 -0.29 18.49
C LYS A 9 -21.35 -0.76 18.22
N LEU A 10 -20.49 -0.65 19.24
CA LEU A 10 -19.16 -1.23 19.20
C LEU A 10 -19.29 -2.76 19.24
N ILE A 11 -18.82 -3.43 18.19
CA ILE A 11 -18.77 -4.90 18.11
C ILE A 11 -17.48 -5.40 18.74
N GLN A 12 -16.32 -4.84 18.33
CA GLN A 12 -15.03 -5.36 18.75
C GLN A 12 -13.93 -4.30 18.90
N SER A 13 -13.07 -4.50 19.90
CA SER A 13 -11.85 -3.73 20.12
C SER A 13 -10.60 -4.57 19.82
N LEU A 14 -10.13 -4.52 18.58
CA LEU A 14 -8.92 -5.22 18.12
C LEU A 14 -7.65 -4.44 18.54
N LYS A 15 -6.91 -4.95 19.53
CA LYS A 15 -5.69 -4.31 20.09
C LYS A 15 -4.45 -5.11 19.73
N GLY A 16 -3.39 -4.45 19.29
CA GLY A 16 -2.11 -5.11 19.03
C GLY A 16 -1.08 -4.28 18.26
N HIS A 17 -1.49 -3.24 17.54
CA HIS A 17 -0.56 -2.32 16.88
C HIS A 17 0.16 -1.47 17.92
N ARG A 18 1.47 -1.27 17.74
CA ARG A 18 2.28 -0.40 18.60
C ARG A 18 2.18 1.06 18.16
N GLY A 19 1.98 1.29 16.87
CA GLY A 19 1.80 2.62 16.29
C GLY A 19 0.42 2.85 15.69
N ALA A 20 0.34 3.91 14.88
CA ALA A 20 -0.90 4.26 14.20
C ALA A 20 -1.30 3.18 13.19
N VAL A 21 -2.58 2.80 13.19
CA VAL A 21 -3.18 2.03 12.10
C VAL A 21 -3.51 2.99 10.97
N LYS A 22 -2.96 2.76 9.79
CA LYS A 22 -3.10 3.63 8.61
C LYS A 22 -4.11 3.09 7.61
N SER A 23 -4.28 1.78 7.54
CA SER A 23 -5.21 1.14 6.61
C SER A 23 -5.86 -0.09 7.21
N VAL A 24 -7.10 -0.36 6.80
CA VAL A 24 -7.84 -1.58 7.09
C VAL A 24 -8.55 -2.08 5.84
N ALA A 25 -8.69 -3.39 5.68
CA ALA A 25 -9.39 -4.00 4.56
C ALA A 25 -10.13 -5.27 4.98
N TRP A 26 -11.39 -5.41 4.58
CA TRP A 26 -12.18 -6.62 4.80
C TRP A 26 -11.83 -7.71 3.78
N SER A 27 -11.81 -8.97 4.25
CA SER A 27 -11.74 -10.16 3.39
C SER A 27 -12.95 -10.23 2.46
N LEU A 28 -12.88 -11.08 1.43
CA LEU A 28 -13.95 -11.20 0.44
C LEU A 28 -15.25 -11.70 1.03
N ASP A 29 -15.18 -12.60 2.00
CA ASP A 29 -16.28 -13.17 2.77
C ASP A 29 -16.71 -12.29 3.96
N GLY A 30 -15.99 -11.20 4.24
CA GLY A 30 -16.24 -10.30 5.35
C GLY A 30 -15.95 -10.89 6.73
N ARG A 31 -15.34 -12.07 6.81
CA ARG A 31 -15.02 -12.75 8.08
C ARG A 31 -13.79 -12.16 8.76
N TRP A 32 -12.81 -11.76 7.97
CA TRP A 32 -11.51 -11.31 8.44
C TRP A 32 -11.28 -9.84 8.11
N LEU A 33 -10.53 -9.19 8.99
CA LEU A 33 -10.07 -7.82 8.78
C LEU A 33 -8.55 -7.84 8.74
N ALA A 34 -7.97 -7.27 7.68
CA ALA A 34 -6.55 -6.95 7.63
C ALA A 34 -6.32 -5.51 8.12
N SER A 35 -5.25 -5.27 8.87
CA SER A 35 -4.84 -3.93 9.30
C SER A 35 -3.36 -3.71 9.11
N GLY A 36 -3.00 -2.54 8.56
CA GLY A 36 -1.63 -2.11 8.32
C GLY A 36 -1.30 -0.83 9.07
N GLY A 37 -0.10 -0.77 9.62
CA GLY A 37 0.40 0.41 10.33
C GLY A 37 1.83 0.22 10.81
N GLY A 38 2.20 0.91 11.87
CA GLY A 38 3.51 0.75 12.50
C GLY A 38 4.03 1.99 13.22
N GLN A 39 5.20 1.85 13.84
CA GLN A 39 5.93 2.94 14.49
C GLN A 39 7.39 2.95 14.02
N GLU A 40 8.15 1.90 14.34
CA GLU A 40 9.57 1.73 13.97
C GLU A 40 9.75 0.59 12.94
N GLY A 41 8.72 0.37 12.12
CA GLY A 41 8.63 -0.73 11.18
C GLY A 41 7.18 -1.09 10.89
N GLY A 42 6.96 -1.83 9.81
CA GLY A 42 5.61 -2.18 9.36
C GLY A 42 5.01 -3.32 10.15
N GLU A 43 3.75 -3.15 10.53
CA GLU A 43 2.93 -4.15 11.20
C GLU A 43 1.74 -4.47 10.30
N LEU A 44 1.61 -5.73 9.88
CA LEU A 44 0.47 -6.23 9.13
C LEU A 44 -0.21 -7.35 9.92
N PHE A 45 -1.45 -7.13 10.32
CA PHE A 45 -2.22 -8.07 11.11
C PHE A 45 -3.49 -8.50 10.38
N VAL A 46 -3.93 -9.72 10.70
CA VAL A 46 -5.22 -10.25 10.26
C VAL A 46 -5.99 -10.74 11.47
N TRP A 47 -7.25 -10.33 11.53
CA TRP A 47 -8.13 -10.54 12.68
C TRP A 47 -9.34 -11.37 12.28
N ASP A 48 -9.73 -12.32 13.13
CA ASP A 48 -11.09 -12.88 13.12
C ASP A 48 -11.98 -11.87 13.84
N VAL A 49 -12.87 -11.21 13.10
CA VAL A 49 -13.68 -10.14 13.70
C VAL A 49 -14.79 -10.68 14.58
N VAL A 50 -15.32 -11.87 14.26
CA VAL A 50 -16.39 -12.52 15.03
C VAL A 50 -15.87 -12.94 16.40
N ARG A 51 -14.68 -13.52 16.44
CA ARG A 51 -14.03 -13.94 17.70
C ARG A 51 -13.28 -12.81 18.39
N GLY A 52 -12.88 -11.81 17.62
CA GLY A 52 -12.08 -10.70 18.12
C GLY A 52 -10.61 -11.06 18.34
N GLU A 53 -10.11 -12.06 17.63
CA GLU A 53 -8.80 -12.67 17.83
C GLU A 53 -7.82 -12.25 16.72
N LEU A 54 -6.54 -12.13 17.07
CA LEU A 54 -5.47 -11.99 16.09
C LEU A 54 -5.17 -13.37 15.49
N LEU A 55 -5.38 -13.53 14.19
CA LEU A 55 -5.06 -14.76 13.47
C LEU A 55 -3.61 -14.79 13.00
N HIS A 56 -3.17 -13.71 12.35
CA HIS A 56 -1.85 -13.65 11.75
C HIS A 56 -1.14 -12.33 12.03
N ARG A 57 0.18 -12.44 12.21
CA ARG A 57 1.13 -11.33 12.19
C ARG A 57 2.08 -11.56 11.03
N LEU A 58 1.93 -10.77 9.98
CA LEU A 58 2.75 -10.83 8.78
C LEU A 58 3.89 -9.81 8.92
N GLY A 59 5.12 -10.31 9.10
CA GLY A 59 6.31 -9.50 9.37
C GLY A 59 7.28 -9.47 8.19
N GLY A 60 8.19 -8.50 8.16
CA GLY A 60 9.17 -8.33 7.07
C GLY A 60 9.15 -6.94 6.43
N HIS A 61 8.15 -6.12 6.77
CA HIS A 61 8.08 -4.72 6.36
C HIS A 61 9.08 -3.85 7.13
N THR A 62 9.99 -3.21 6.42
CA THR A 62 10.91 -2.21 6.97
C THR A 62 10.22 -0.86 7.14
N GLY A 63 9.36 -0.49 6.19
CA GLY A 63 8.58 0.74 6.21
C GLY A 63 7.24 0.59 6.94
N ILE A 64 6.70 1.71 7.42
CA ILE A 64 5.32 1.76 7.94
C ILE A 64 4.36 1.44 6.81
N ILE A 65 3.40 0.56 7.06
CA ILE A 65 2.39 0.16 6.08
C ILE A 65 1.29 1.23 6.06
N ASN A 66 1.05 1.81 4.89
CA ASN A 66 0.01 2.82 4.70
C ASN A 66 -1.22 2.28 3.98
N ALA A 67 -1.08 1.20 3.23
CA ALA A 67 -2.14 0.65 2.40
C ALA A 67 -2.19 -0.87 2.50
N VAL A 68 -3.41 -1.41 2.57
CA VAL A 68 -3.66 -2.86 2.63
C VAL A 68 -4.85 -3.19 1.74
N ALA A 69 -4.75 -4.29 1.00
CA ALA A 69 -5.84 -4.86 0.22
C ALA A 69 -5.79 -6.39 0.26
N TRP A 70 -6.95 -7.02 0.04
CA TRP A 70 -7.02 -8.48 -0.16
C TRP A 70 -6.81 -8.82 -1.64
N GLY A 71 -6.18 -9.97 -1.87
CA GLY A 71 -5.95 -10.55 -3.19
C GLY A 71 -7.23 -10.99 -3.90
N SER A 72 -7.08 -11.78 -4.97
CA SER A 72 -8.23 -12.41 -5.66
C SER A 72 -8.81 -13.59 -4.88
N SER A 73 -8.04 -14.19 -3.96
CA SER A 73 -8.46 -15.20 -3.01
C SER A 73 -8.29 -14.72 -1.56
N GLU A 74 -8.89 -15.45 -0.61
CA GLU A 74 -8.71 -15.21 0.83
C GLU A 74 -7.33 -15.62 1.35
N GLU A 75 -6.49 -16.16 0.47
CA GLU A 75 -5.17 -16.67 0.82
C GLU A 75 -4.08 -15.62 0.65
N THR A 76 -4.39 -14.46 0.06
CA THR A 76 -3.39 -13.44 -0.28
C THR A 76 -3.76 -12.07 0.24
N ILE A 77 -2.79 -11.40 0.86
CA ILE A 77 -2.87 -9.99 1.26
C ILE A 77 -1.79 -9.21 0.55
N ILE A 78 -2.11 -7.97 0.20
CA ILE A 78 -1.22 -7.04 -0.47
C ILE A 78 -1.10 -5.81 0.40
N SER A 79 0.12 -5.33 0.56
CA SER A 79 0.42 -4.19 1.42
C SER A 79 1.40 -3.25 0.75
N GLY A 80 1.21 -1.95 0.95
CA GLY A 80 2.10 -0.90 0.49
C GLY A 80 2.64 -0.06 1.63
N ASP A 81 3.93 0.23 1.59
CA ASP A 81 4.65 0.91 2.67
C ASP A 81 5.22 2.28 2.28
N ASN A 82 5.84 2.94 3.27
CA ASN A 82 6.49 4.24 3.12
C ASN A 82 7.72 4.23 2.20
N ASP A 83 8.32 3.07 1.97
CA ASP A 83 9.51 2.93 1.13
C ASP A 83 9.12 2.76 -0.35
N GLY A 84 7.81 2.77 -0.65
CA GLY A 84 7.28 2.63 -2.00
C GLY A 84 7.18 1.18 -2.46
N SER A 85 7.35 0.22 -1.55
CA SER A 85 7.27 -1.20 -1.87
C SER A 85 5.84 -1.70 -1.82
N LEU A 86 5.52 -2.63 -2.73
CA LEU A 86 4.35 -3.49 -2.64
C LEU A 86 4.77 -4.92 -2.33
N ASN A 87 4.09 -5.51 -1.35
CA ASN A 87 4.42 -6.80 -0.77
C ASN A 87 3.19 -7.71 -0.80
N TRP A 88 3.31 -8.88 -1.43
CA TRP A 88 2.29 -9.94 -1.43
C TRP A 88 2.58 -10.99 -0.36
N TRP A 89 1.56 -11.39 0.38
CA TRP A 89 1.66 -12.28 1.53
C TRP A 89 0.74 -13.48 1.37
N ASN A 90 1.27 -14.67 1.59
CA ASN A 90 0.46 -15.87 1.69
C ASN A 90 -0.04 -16.03 3.14
N MET A 91 -1.36 -16.10 3.32
CA MET A 91 -2.00 -16.23 4.62
C MET A 91 -1.75 -17.58 5.29
N GLN A 92 -1.69 -18.66 4.50
CA GLN A 92 -1.57 -20.02 5.02
C GLN A 92 -0.18 -20.28 5.60
N SER A 93 0.86 -19.83 4.90
CA SER A 93 2.25 -20.00 5.36
C SER A 93 2.76 -18.82 6.17
N GLY A 94 2.08 -17.68 6.14
CA GLY A 94 2.63 -16.40 6.61
C GLY A 94 3.84 -15.93 5.82
N ALA A 95 4.17 -16.63 4.72
CA ALA A 95 5.37 -16.38 3.96
C ALA A 95 5.16 -15.21 2.99
N TYR A 96 6.28 -14.53 2.82
CA TYR A 96 6.46 -13.50 1.83
C TYR A 96 6.49 -14.10 0.42
N ILE A 97 5.70 -13.56 -0.53
CA ILE A 97 5.64 -14.09 -1.90
C ILE A 97 6.52 -13.25 -2.84
N GLN A 98 6.39 -11.91 -2.84
CA GLN A 98 7.03 -11.06 -3.85
C GLN A 98 7.16 -9.59 -3.41
N VAL A 99 8.33 -8.99 -3.67
CA VAL A 99 8.60 -7.53 -3.56
C VAL A 99 8.52 -6.93 -4.95
N GLY A 100 7.76 -5.86 -5.09
CA GLY A 100 7.92 -4.92 -6.19
C GLY A 100 8.24 -3.54 -5.64
N GLU A 101 9.38 -2.97 -6.03
CA GLU A 101 9.54 -1.51 -5.98
C GLU A 101 8.48 -0.91 -6.90
N ALA A 102 7.43 -0.35 -6.30
CA ALA A 102 6.26 0.12 -7.02
C ALA A 102 6.32 1.63 -7.23
N HIS A 103 6.59 2.39 -6.18
CA HIS A 103 6.49 3.84 -6.22
C HIS A 103 7.78 4.52 -5.77
N GLN A 104 8.06 5.70 -6.32
CA GLN A 104 9.11 6.57 -5.79
C GLN A 104 8.55 7.32 -4.57
N GLY A 105 8.71 6.69 -3.40
CA GLY A 105 8.15 7.13 -2.12
C GLY A 105 6.85 6.42 -1.76
N ALA A 106 6.27 6.81 -0.62
CA ALA A 106 5.19 6.07 0.03
C ALA A 106 4.04 5.67 -0.90
N VAL A 107 3.66 4.40 -0.83
CA VAL A 107 2.38 3.92 -1.35
C VAL A 107 1.27 4.46 -0.46
N GLN A 108 0.32 5.19 -1.02
CA GLN A 108 -0.73 5.88 -0.29
C GLN A 108 -2.03 5.06 -0.22
N SER A 109 -2.34 4.30 -1.27
CA SER A 109 -3.57 3.52 -1.31
C SER A 109 -3.46 2.32 -2.22
N LEU A 110 -4.27 1.31 -1.91
CA LEU A 110 -4.46 0.11 -2.69
C LEU A 110 -5.95 -0.11 -2.91
N ARG A 111 -6.35 -0.37 -4.17
CA ARG A 111 -7.74 -0.65 -4.50
C ARG A 111 -7.82 -1.80 -5.50
N ARG A 112 -8.57 -2.83 -5.14
CA ARG A 112 -8.87 -3.92 -6.06
C ARG A 112 -9.98 -3.50 -7.04
N SER A 113 -9.87 -3.97 -8.28
CA SER A 113 -10.93 -3.83 -9.28
C SER A 113 -12.18 -4.63 -8.91
N PRO A 114 -13.38 -4.25 -9.40
CA PRO A 114 -14.63 -4.97 -9.11
C PRO A 114 -14.64 -6.44 -9.57
N ASP A 115 -13.97 -6.75 -10.69
CA ASP A 115 -13.79 -8.10 -11.22
C ASP A 115 -12.72 -8.92 -10.46
N LYS A 116 -12.04 -8.30 -9.48
CA LYS A 116 -11.02 -8.91 -8.62
C LYS A 116 -9.79 -9.41 -9.36
N THR A 117 -9.54 -8.96 -10.59
CA THR A 117 -8.37 -9.38 -11.39
C THR A 117 -7.20 -8.41 -11.26
N LYS A 118 -7.47 -7.14 -10.95
CA LYS A 118 -6.48 -6.08 -10.92
C LYS A 118 -6.38 -5.41 -9.56
N LEU A 119 -5.19 -4.92 -9.27
CA LEU A 119 -4.92 -4.01 -8.18
C LEU A 119 -4.47 -2.66 -8.75
N ALA A 120 -5.03 -1.57 -8.26
CA ALA A 120 -4.51 -0.23 -8.45
C ALA A 120 -3.75 0.20 -7.20
N SER A 121 -2.53 0.72 -7.38
CA SER A 121 -1.75 1.41 -6.35
C SER A 121 -1.53 2.86 -6.74
N CYS A 122 -1.43 3.75 -5.75
CA CYS A 122 -0.98 5.11 -5.97
C CYS A 122 0.03 5.52 -4.89
N GLY A 123 0.93 6.44 -5.23
CA GLY A 123 1.99 6.88 -4.32
C GLY A 123 2.36 8.35 -4.47
N ASN A 124 3.37 8.76 -3.69
CA ASN A 124 3.88 10.14 -3.67
C ASN A 124 4.49 10.60 -5.01
N ASP A 125 4.83 9.67 -5.88
CA ASP A 125 5.33 9.94 -7.22
C ASP A 125 4.26 10.44 -8.20
N GLY A 126 3.00 10.52 -7.77
CA GLY A 126 1.88 10.98 -8.60
C GLY A 126 1.50 9.99 -9.69
N ALA A 127 2.02 8.76 -9.64
CA ALA A 127 1.61 7.68 -10.53
C ALA A 127 0.51 6.83 -9.90
N ILE A 128 -0.38 6.33 -10.76
CA ILE A 128 -1.25 5.19 -10.46
C ILE A 128 -0.69 4.00 -11.23
N MET A 129 -0.40 2.91 -10.55
CA MET A 129 0.04 1.67 -11.20
C MET A 129 -1.04 0.61 -11.11
N VAL A 130 -1.18 -0.18 -12.18
CA VAL A 130 -2.13 -1.27 -12.30
C VAL A 130 -1.36 -2.57 -12.38
N TRP A 131 -1.75 -3.52 -11.54
CA TRP A 131 -1.09 -4.81 -11.38
C TRP A 131 -2.11 -5.92 -11.62
N ASP A 132 -1.64 -7.03 -12.19
CA ASP A 132 -2.36 -8.30 -12.12
C ASP A 132 -2.26 -8.83 -10.70
N ILE A 133 -3.40 -9.07 -10.06
CA ILE A 133 -3.42 -9.34 -8.62
C ILE A 133 -2.88 -10.73 -8.26
N GLN A 134 -3.01 -11.69 -9.18
CA GLN A 134 -2.66 -13.09 -8.95
C GLN A 134 -1.16 -13.34 -9.19
N SER A 135 -0.61 -12.76 -10.26
CA SER A 135 0.80 -12.88 -10.63
C SER A 135 1.69 -11.79 -10.04
N GLY A 136 1.11 -10.69 -9.54
CA GLY A 136 1.88 -9.51 -9.11
C GLY A 136 2.53 -8.76 -10.27
N GLN A 137 2.19 -9.08 -11.53
CA GLN A 137 2.78 -8.43 -12.70
C GLN A 137 2.29 -6.99 -12.85
N HIS A 138 3.22 -6.06 -13.06
CA HIS A 138 2.88 -4.69 -13.46
C HIS A 138 2.28 -4.68 -14.87
N LEU A 139 1.08 -4.14 -15.02
CA LEU A 139 0.34 -4.08 -16.28
C LEU A 139 0.41 -2.69 -16.93
N GLN A 140 0.28 -1.64 -16.12
CA GLN A 140 0.14 -0.29 -16.66
C GLN A 140 0.50 0.78 -15.62
N THR A 141 1.19 1.84 -16.06
CA THR A 141 1.37 3.08 -15.30
C THR A 141 0.50 4.18 -15.90
N LEU A 142 -0.32 4.82 -15.07
CA LEU A 142 -1.12 5.99 -15.39
C LEU A 142 -0.53 7.19 -14.63
N ARG A 143 -0.01 8.17 -15.35
CA ARG A 143 0.48 9.42 -14.77
C ARG A 143 0.26 10.55 -15.77
N SER A 144 0.13 11.77 -15.29
CA SER A 144 0.15 12.94 -16.16
C SER A 144 1.50 13.03 -16.87
N ASP A 145 1.50 13.52 -18.11
CA ASP A 145 2.74 13.81 -18.82
C ASP A 145 3.63 14.70 -17.96
N ARG A 146 4.88 14.26 -17.79
CA ARG A 146 5.95 15.01 -17.14
C ARG A 146 6.68 15.77 -18.24
N PRO A 147 6.35 17.05 -18.51
CA PRO A 147 6.89 17.77 -19.67
C PRO A 147 8.42 17.89 -19.63
N TYR A 148 9.02 17.67 -18.47
CA TYR A 148 10.46 17.76 -18.25
C TYR A 148 11.12 16.41 -18.02
N GLU A 149 10.48 15.26 -18.31
CA GLU A 149 11.04 13.91 -18.09
C GLU A 149 12.39 13.65 -18.79
N ARG A 150 12.73 14.47 -19.80
CA ARG A 150 14.01 14.42 -20.53
C ARG A 150 14.88 15.68 -20.33
N LEU A 151 14.47 16.57 -19.43
CA LEU A 151 15.19 17.81 -19.15
C LEU A 151 16.25 17.53 -18.08
N ASN A 152 17.50 17.41 -18.49
CA ASN A 152 18.62 17.38 -17.56
C ASN A 152 18.96 18.82 -17.11
N ILE A 153 18.91 19.06 -15.79
CA ILE A 153 19.14 20.37 -15.18
C ILE A 153 20.49 20.49 -14.45
N THR A 154 21.38 19.50 -14.57
CA THR A 154 22.70 19.46 -13.87
C THR A 154 23.52 20.72 -14.07
N ARG A 155 23.49 21.31 -15.27
CA ARG A 155 24.29 22.49 -15.60
C ARG A 155 23.53 23.82 -15.48
N ILE A 156 22.28 23.80 -15.01
CA ILE A 156 21.48 25.02 -14.91
C ILE A 156 21.80 25.74 -13.61
N GLN A 157 22.24 26.99 -13.74
CA GLN A 157 22.48 27.88 -12.60
C GLN A 157 21.30 28.82 -12.37
N GLY A 158 21.14 29.31 -11.14
CA GLY A 158 20.12 30.32 -10.79
C GLY A 158 18.75 29.75 -10.37
N LEU A 159 18.59 28.43 -10.31
CA LEU A 159 17.38 27.80 -9.77
C LEU A 159 17.43 27.75 -8.24
N THR A 160 16.34 28.17 -7.61
CA THR A 160 16.11 27.97 -6.16
C THR A 160 15.81 26.50 -5.84
N VAL A 161 15.94 26.12 -4.57
CA VAL A 161 15.60 24.76 -4.09
C VAL A 161 14.15 24.38 -4.44
N THR A 162 13.21 25.29 -4.25
CA THR A 162 11.79 25.07 -4.58
C THR A 162 11.56 24.90 -6.09
N GLN A 163 12.29 25.65 -6.92
CA GLN A 163 12.20 25.50 -8.38
C GLN A 163 12.77 24.16 -8.84
N LYS A 164 13.91 23.72 -8.28
CA LYS A 164 14.45 22.38 -8.54
C LYS A 164 13.47 21.29 -8.14
N ALA A 165 12.90 21.38 -6.94
CA ALA A 165 11.87 20.44 -6.48
C ALA A 165 10.65 20.38 -7.42
N THR A 166 10.21 21.53 -7.93
CA THR A 166 9.12 21.61 -8.91
C THR A 166 9.50 20.95 -10.24
N LEU A 167 10.70 21.21 -10.75
CA LEU A 167 11.19 20.62 -12.00
C LEU A 167 11.35 19.10 -11.87
N PHE A 168 11.86 18.60 -10.75
CA PHE A 168 11.94 17.17 -10.46
C PHE A 168 10.55 16.52 -10.39
N ALA A 169 9.57 17.17 -9.75
CA ALA A 169 8.19 16.69 -9.74
C ALA A 169 7.58 16.60 -11.15
N LEU A 170 8.02 17.47 -12.05
CA LEU A 170 7.62 17.50 -13.47
C LEU A 170 8.53 16.66 -14.39
N GLY A 171 9.46 15.89 -13.82
CA GLY A 171 10.27 14.88 -14.50
C GLY A 171 11.71 15.25 -14.81
N ALA A 172 12.18 16.46 -14.51
CA ALA A 172 13.57 16.81 -14.74
C ALA A 172 14.53 15.85 -14.02
N ILE A 173 15.75 15.70 -14.53
CA ILE A 173 16.79 14.85 -13.96
C ILE A 173 18.06 15.67 -13.68
N GLU A 174 18.84 15.23 -12.69
CA GLU A 174 20.17 15.77 -12.40
C GLU A 174 21.11 14.56 -12.33
N ASP A 175 21.89 14.34 -13.39
CA ASP A 175 22.93 13.29 -13.50
C ASP A 175 24.32 13.85 -13.16
#